data_AF-A0A6A4EIH8-F1
#
_entry.id   AF-A0A6A4EIH8-F1
#
_cell.length_a   1.000
_cell.length_b   1.000
_cell.length_c   1.000
_cell.angle_alpha   90.00
_cell.angle_beta   90.00
_cell.angle_gamma   90.00
#
_symmetry.space_group_name_H-M   'P 1'
#
loop_
_entity.id
_entity.type
_entity.pdbx_description
1 polymer ?
#
loop_
_entity_poly.entity_id
_entity_poly.type
_entity_poly.pdbx_seq_one_letter_code
_entity_poly.pdbx_strand_id
1 'polypeptide(L)' 'MERIAQAQDEEKWIVNLKNFILGDVQGLTSAEAKSCAKIAEDYEVDEVGLLFY' A
#
# COMPACT_ATOMS: atom_id res chain seq x y z
N MET A 1 22.10 6.01 -6.51
CA MET A 1 20.94 6.88 -6.19
C MET A 1 19.63 6.20 -6.58
N GLU A 2 19.55 5.57 -7.75
CA GLU A 2 18.34 4.86 -8.23
C GLU A 2 17.80 3.78 -7.27
N ARG A 3 18.68 2.98 -6.66
CA ARG A 3 18.28 1.92 -5.71
C ARG A 3 17.61 2.44 -4.44
N ILE A 4 17.94 3.66 -4.00
CA ILE A 4 17.38 4.25 -2.79
C ILE A 4 15.99 4.82 -3.10
N ALA A 5 15.83 5.47 -4.25
CA ALA A 5 14.53 5.97 -4.69
C ALA A 5 13.53 4.83 -4.90
N GLN A 6 13.98 3.70 -5.46
CA GLN A 6 13.13 2.52 -5.63
C GLN A 6 12.70 1.95 -4.28
N ALA A 7 13.61 1.80 -3.31
CA ALA A 7 13.24 1.31 -1.97
C ALA A 7 12.23 2.23 -1.27
N GLN A 8 12.37 3.55 -1.43
CA GLN A 8 11.42 4.51 -0.87
C GLN A 8 10.05 4.45 -1.53
N ASP A 9 10.01 4.32 -2.86
CA ASP A 9 8.75 4.12 -3.58
C ASP A 9 8.10 2.81 -3.15
N GLU A 10 8.91 1.76 -2.97
CA GLU A 10 8.50 0.44 -2.47
C GLU A 10 7.86 0.48 -1.08
N GLU A 11 8.54 1.09 -0.11
CA GLU A 11 7.98 1.29 1.23
C GLU A 11 6.71 2.13 1.20
N LYS A 12 6.67 3.19 0.37
CA LYS A 12 5.53 4.09 0.31
C LYS A 12 4.28 3.38 -0.22
N TRP A 13 4.39 2.59 -1.29
CA TRP A 13 3.21 1.86 -1.80
C TRP A 13 2.75 0.76 -0.86
N ILE A 14 3.67 0.10 -0.14
CA ILE A 14 3.34 -0.90 0.89
C ILE A 14 2.53 -0.29 2.04
N VAL A 15 2.99 0.85 2.59
CA VAL A 15 2.28 1.56 3.66
C VAL A 15 0.91 2.02 3.17
N ASN A 16 0.85 2.58 1.97
CA ASN A 16 -0.39 3.03 1.35
C ASN A 16 -1.39 1.88 1.15
N LEU A 17 -0.93 0.72 0.66
CA LEU A 17 -1.78 -0.45 0.44
C LEU A 17 -2.30 -1.03 1.77
N LYS A 18 -1.43 -1.15 2.77
CA LYS A 18 -1.81 -1.58 4.11
C LYS A 18 -2.89 -0.66 4.70
N ASN A 19 -2.68 0.65 4.63
CA ASN A 19 -3.64 1.64 5.11
C ASN A 19 -4.96 1.56 4.34
N PHE A 20 -4.90 1.33 3.02
CA PHE A 20 -6.10 1.15 2.20
C PHE A 20 -6.94 -0.06 2.65
N ILE A 21 -6.31 -1.21 2.86
CA ILE A 21 -6.99 -2.46 3.25
C ILE A 21 -7.50 -2.40 4.70
N LEU A 22 -6.72 -1.79 5.61
CA LEU A 22 -7.16 -1.53 6.99
C LEU A 22 -8.27 -0.45 7.08
N GLY A 23 -8.58 0.23 5.98
CA GLY A 23 -9.57 1.30 5.92
C GLY A 23 -9.08 2.66 6.42
N ASP A 24 -7.80 2.80 6.75
CA ASP A 24 -7.17 4.08 7.12
C ASP A 24 -6.77 4.90 5.87
N VAL A 25 -7.77 5.25 5.07
CA VAL A 25 -7.57 6.01 3.83
C VAL A 25 -7.32 7.50 4.03
N GLN A 26 -7.19 7.97 5.28
CA GLN A 26 -7.02 9.38 5.62
C GLN A 26 -5.69 9.95 5.10
N GLY A 27 -4.66 9.12 4.94
CA GLY A 27 -3.38 9.50 4.35
C GLY A 27 -3.29 9.34 2.83
N LEU A 28 -4.30 8.74 2.20
CA LEU A 28 -4.26 8.36 0.78
C LEU A 28 -4.93 9.40 -0.09
N THR A 29 -4.25 9.80 -1.16
CA THR A 29 -4.91 10.55 -2.24
C THR A 29 -5.84 9.63 -3.04
N SER A 30 -6.84 10.18 -3.73
CA SER A 30 -7.74 9.37 -4.59
C SER A 30 -6.99 8.57 -5.67
N ALA A 31 -5.83 9.06 -6.12
CA ALA A 31 -4.99 8.34 -7.06
C ALA A 31 -4.30 7.13 -6.40
N GLU A 32 -3.72 7.31 -5.22
CA GLU A 32 -3.10 6.22 -4.46
C GLU A 32 -4.12 5.17 -4.04
N ALA A 33 -5.29 5.58 -3.54
CA ALA A 33 -6.38 4.66 -3.20
C ALA A 33 -6.85 3.85 -4.41
N LYS A 34 -6.93 4.46 -5.60
CA LYS A 34 -7.31 3.75 -6.83
C LYS A 34 -6.23 2.76 -7.30
N SER A 35 -4.96 3.10 -7.15
CA SER A 35 -3.85 2.18 -7.42
C SER A 35 -3.81 1.04 -6.41
N CYS A 36 -4.01 1.34 -5.13
CA CYS A 36 -4.11 0.34 -4.07
C CYS A 36 -5.29 -0.59 -4.33
N ALA A 37 -6.47 -0.07 -4.68
CA ALA A 37 -7.65 -0.88 -4.96
C ALA A 37 -7.45 -1.94 -6.07
N LYS A 38 -6.64 -1.63 -7.09
CA LYS A 38 -6.34 -2.56 -8.20
C LYS A 38 -5.51 -3.76 -7.80
N ILE A 39 -4.70 -3.63 -6.75
CA ILE A 39 -3.84 -4.70 -6.26
C ILE A 39 -4.37 -5.24 -4.93
N ALA A 40 -5.17 -4.48 -4.17
CA ALA A 40 -5.76 -4.92 -2.92
C ALA A 40 -6.69 -6.12 -3.09
N GLU A 41 -7.17 -6.41 -4.30
CA GLU A 41 -7.86 -7.66 -4.62
C GLU A 41 -6.92 -8.88 -4.69
N ASP A 42 -5.64 -8.66 -5.03
CA ASP A 42 -4.58 -9.67 -5.07
C ASP A 42 -3.79 -9.77 -3.74
N TYR A 43 -4.04 -8.88 -2.77
CA TYR A 43 -3.31 -8.86 -1.50
C TYR A 43 -4.27 -8.82 -0.31
N GLU A 44 -4.06 -9.70 0.66
CA GLU A 44 -4.78 -9.70 1.94
C GLU A 44 -3.91 -9.13 3.06
N VAL A 45 -4.52 -8.40 3.99
CA VAL A 45 -3.85 -7.90 5.20
C VAL A 45 -4.39 -8.64 6.40
N ASP A 46 -3.52 -9.25 7.20
CA ASP A 46 -3.96 -9.90 8.45
C ASP A 46 -4.19 -8.89 9.58
N GLU A 47 -4.70 -9.38 10.71
CA GLU A 47 -4.96 -8.59 11.92
C GLU A 47 -3.72 -7.84 12.47
N VAL A 48 -2.50 -8.32 12.21
CA VAL A 48 -1.26 -7.59 12.58
C VAL A 48 -0.73 -6.66 11.48
N GLY A 49 -1.44 -6.58 10.35
CA GLY A 49 -1.15 -5.64 9.29
C GLY A 49 -0.01 -6.09 8.37
N LEU A 50 0.23 -7.40 8.24
CA LEU A 50 1.14 -7.97 7.25
C LEU A 50 0.40 -8.18 5.92
N LEU A 51 1.03 -7.80 4.80
CA LEU A 51 0.51 -8.05 3.46
C LEU A 51 0.92 -9.45 3.00
N PHE A 52 -0.06 -10.20 2.53
CA PHE A 52 0.10 -11.52 1.91
C PHE A 52 -0.38 -11.45 0.46
N TYR A 53 0.27 -12.23 -0.41
CA TYR A 53 -0.11 -12.41 -1.81
C TYR A 53 -0.76 -13.77 -1.99
#